data_AF-R5MM02-F1
#
_entry.id   AF-R5MM02-F1
#
_cell.length_a   1.000
_cell.length_b   1.000
_cell.length_c   1.000
_cell.angle_alpha   90.00
_cell.angle_beta   90.00
_cell.angle_gamma   90.00
#
_symmetry.space_group_name_H-M   'P 1'
#
loop_
_entity.id
_entity.type
_entity.pdbx_description
1 polymer ?
#
loop_
_entity_poly.entity_id
_entity_poly.type
_entity_poly.pdbx_seq_one_letter_code
_entity_poly.pdbx_strand_id
1 'polypeptide(L)'
;MSNKKERRRIVKELLDVTDKEFTDEELIHQLINTELSKDSDKTDKLSFGQRAADAVARFAGSWAFIFSFIAIMVIWMVLNIVLKDKAFDAYPFILLNLVLSCIAAVQAPLIMMSQNRQESKDRERAENDFKVNLKSELIIDDLHRKMDLVLENQKKINRRLDLLEQAENISPEQKNNIVSSSKKTLPQDSDSLT
;
A
#
# COMPACT_ATOMS: atom_id res chain seq x y z
N MET A 1 -26.63 6.23 -5.84
CA MET A 1 -26.66 5.13 -4.83
C MET A 1 -26.03 3.82 -5.30
N SER A 2 -26.03 3.50 -6.61
CA SER A 2 -25.48 2.24 -7.16
C SER A 2 -23.97 2.04 -6.95
N ASN A 3 -23.17 3.10 -7.11
CA ASN A 3 -21.71 3.03 -7.11
C ASN A 3 -21.09 2.71 -5.72
N LYS A 4 -21.74 3.14 -4.62
CA LYS A 4 -21.25 2.88 -3.25
C LYS A 4 -21.41 1.41 -2.83
N LYS A 5 -22.47 0.75 -3.29
CA LYS A 5 -22.69 -0.70 -3.03
C LYS A 5 -21.71 -1.57 -3.80
N GLU A 6 -21.39 -1.18 -5.04
CA GLU A 6 -20.46 -1.90 -5.90
C GLU A 6 -19.02 -1.84 -5.37
N ARG A 7 -18.57 -0.65 -4.94
CA ARG A 7 -17.27 -0.49 -4.25
C ARG A 7 -17.18 -1.33 -2.98
N ARG A 8 -18.26 -1.36 -2.17
CA ARG A 8 -18.32 -2.19 -0.94
C ARG A 8 -18.23 -3.68 -1.23
N ARG A 9 -18.79 -4.14 -2.35
CA ARG A 9 -18.73 -5.54 -2.77
C ARG A 9 -17.31 -5.93 -3.15
N ILE A 10 -16.65 -5.11 -3.97
CA ILE A 10 -15.26 -5.33 -4.42
C ILE A 10 -14.30 -5.33 -3.22
N VAL A 11 -14.49 -4.40 -2.27
CA VAL A 11 -13.68 -4.36 -1.04
C VAL A 11 -13.89 -5.62 -0.19
N LYS A 12 -15.13 -6.13 -0.06
CA LYS A 12 -15.41 -7.37 0.68
C LYS A 12 -14.83 -8.61 0.01
N GLU A 13 -14.89 -8.66 -1.32
CA GLU A 13 -14.42 -9.80 -2.12
C GLU A 13 -12.89 -9.88 -2.16
N LEU A 14 -12.18 -8.75 -2.11
CA LEU A 14 -10.72 -8.68 -2.11
C LEU A 14 -10.06 -8.92 -0.74
N LEU A 15 -10.84 -8.94 0.34
CA LEU A 15 -10.30 -9.00 1.70
C LEU A 15 -10.34 -10.36 2.38
N ASP A 16 -10.95 -11.41 1.81
CA ASP A 16 -11.03 -12.77 2.40
C ASP A 16 -11.32 -12.78 3.93
N VAL A 17 -12.06 -11.77 4.42
CA VAL A 17 -12.46 -11.71 5.82
C VAL A 17 -13.81 -12.40 5.93
N THR A 18 -13.72 -13.69 6.21
CA THR A 18 -14.82 -14.58 6.59
C THR A 18 -15.68 -13.95 7.69
N ASP A 19 -16.95 -13.73 7.34
CA ASP A 19 -18.15 -13.98 8.15
C ASP A 19 -18.32 -13.24 9.49
N LYS A 20 -18.37 -11.91 9.45
CA LYS A 20 -19.12 -11.11 10.45
C LYS A 20 -19.66 -9.82 9.85
N GLU A 21 -20.94 -9.56 10.06
CA GLU A 21 -21.54 -8.23 9.81
C GLU A 21 -20.91 -7.22 10.78
N PHE A 22 -19.87 -6.52 10.31
CA PHE A 22 -19.23 -5.44 11.05
C PHE A 22 -19.76 -4.07 10.61
N THR A 23 -19.97 -3.20 11.59
CA THR A 23 -20.36 -1.80 11.42
C THR A 23 -19.16 -0.99 10.90
N ASP A 24 -19.39 0.04 10.05
CA ASP A 24 -18.34 0.80 9.33
C ASP A 24 -17.19 1.34 10.25
N GLU A 25 -17.45 1.51 11.55
CA GLU A 25 -16.49 1.92 12.60
C GLU A 25 -15.51 0.80 13.02
N GLU A 26 -15.97 -0.45 13.18
CA GLU A 26 -15.13 -1.58 13.60
C GLU A 26 -14.11 -1.98 12.53
N LEU A 27 -14.49 -1.86 11.25
CA LEU A 27 -13.59 -2.10 10.11
C LEU A 27 -12.39 -1.13 10.11
N ILE A 28 -12.62 0.13 10.49
CA ILE A 28 -11.57 1.17 10.56
C ILE A 28 -10.62 0.87 11.71
N HIS A 29 -11.15 0.51 12.88
CA HIS A 29 -10.33 0.15 14.03
C HIS A 29 -9.51 -1.12 13.77
N GLN A 30 -10.05 -2.08 13.03
CA GLN A 30 -9.28 -3.24 12.60
C GLN A 30 -8.27 -2.90 11.50
N LEU A 31 -8.53 -1.94 10.62
CA LEU A 31 -7.57 -1.43 9.62
C LEU A 31 -6.39 -0.64 10.22
N ILE A 32 -6.56 -0.10 11.43
CA ILE A 32 -5.55 0.62 12.21
C ILE A 32 -4.80 -0.35 13.13
N ASN A 33 -5.51 -1.29 13.75
CA ASN A 33 -4.95 -2.27 14.70
C ASN A 33 -4.43 -3.55 14.04
N THR A 34 -4.76 -3.81 12.76
CA THR A 34 -4.02 -4.79 11.96
C THR A 34 -2.68 -4.16 11.64
N GLU A 35 -1.79 -4.25 12.63
CA GLU A 35 -0.35 -4.24 12.50
C GLU A 35 0.09 -4.52 11.06
N LEU A 36 0.64 -3.49 10.42
CA LEU A 36 1.35 -3.48 9.13
C LEU A 36 2.58 -4.43 9.09
N SER A 37 2.68 -5.36 10.04
CA SER A 37 3.89 -6.13 10.35
C SER A 37 3.73 -7.64 10.14
N LYS A 38 2.52 -8.16 9.86
CA LYS A 38 2.25 -9.61 9.91
C LYS A 38 1.90 -10.25 8.57
N ASP A 39 2.61 -9.90 7.49
CA ASP A 39 2.72 -10.83 6.34
C ASP A 39 4.01 -10.69 5.52
N SER A 40 4.80 -9.60 5.65
CA SER A 40 6.15 -9.54 5.05
C SER A 40 7.19 -10.42 5.75
N ASP A 41 6.88 -10.94 6.94
CA ASP A 41 7.77 -11.79 7.73
C ASP A 41 7.15 -13.17 8.01
N LYS A 42 6.48 -13.75 7.01
CA LYS A 42 6.64 -15.19 6.82
C LYS A 42 8.08 -15.42 6.39
N THR A 43 8.99 -15.32 7.36
CA THR A 43 10.24 -16.05 7.35
C THR A 43 9.85 -17.53 7.41
N ASP A 44 9.38 -18.05 6.28
CA ASP A 44 9.61 -19.44 5.95
C ASP A 44 11.08 -19.65 6.24
N LYS A 45 11.36 -20.52 7.20
CA LYS A 45 12.71 -20.87 7.62
C LYS A 45 13.47 -21.22 6.35
N LEU A 46 14.23 -20.26 5.81
CA LEU A 46 14.83 -20.37 4.49
C LEU A 46 15.63 -21.66 4.51
N SER A 47 15.16 -22.64 3.75
CA SER A 47 15.86 -23.92 3.64
C SER A 47 17.30 -23.60 3.25
N PHE A 48 18.27 -24.36 3.77
CA PHE A 48 19.70 -24.16 3.45
C PHE A 48 19.92 -24.05 1.93
N GLY A 49 19.11 -24.75 1.13
CA GLY A 49 19.09 -24.65 -0.32
C GLY A 49 18.63 -23.29 -0.87
N GLN A 50 17.64 -22.62 -0.26
CA GLN A 50 17.20 -21.29 -0.68
C GLN A 50 18.27 -20.22 -0.40
N ARG A 51 18.95 -20.29 0.75
CA ARG A 51 20.07 -19.39 1.07
C ARG A 51 21.27 -19.61 0.14
N ALA A 52 21.59 -20.87 -0.16
CA ALA A 52 22.65 -21.20 -1.11
C ALA A 52 22.29 -20.73 -2.53
N ALA A 53 21.04 -20.95 -2.97
CA ALA A 53 20.56 -20.49 -4.26
C ALA A 53 20.59 -18.97 -4.40
N ASP A 54 20.20 -18.22 -3.37
CA ASP A 54 20.28 -16.75 -3.40
C ASP A 54 21.72 -16.23 -3.37
N ALA A 55 22.63 -16.91 -2.66
CA ALA A 55 24.05 -16.58 -2.70
C ALA A 55 24.66 -16.82 -4.10
N VAL A 56 24.34 -17.97 -4.71
CA VAL A 56 24.78 -18.32 -6.07
C VAL A 56 24.17 -17.38 -7.11
N ALA A 57 22.87 -17.04 -7.00
CA ALA A 57 22.22 -16.11 -7.92
C ALA A 57 22.83 -14.70 -7.87
N ARG A 58 23.13 -14.20 -6.66
CA ARG A 58 23.82 -12.90 -6.48
C ARG A 58 25.25 -12.91 -7.02
N PHE A 59 25.95 -14.04 -6.91
CA PHE A 59 27.30 -14.19 -7.45
C PHE A 59 27.29 -14.30 -8.98
N ALA A 60 26.40 -15.12 -9.54
CA ALA A 60 26.27 -15.33 -10.99
C ALA A 60 25.79 -14.08 -11.75
N GLY A 61 25.09 -13.15 -11.09
CA GLY A 61 24.67 -11.87 -11.67
C GLY A 61 25.71 -10.75 -11.62
N SER A 62 26.92 -11.01 -11.11
CA SER A 62 27.96 -10.00 -10.96
C SER A 62 28.89 -9.92 -12.17
N TRP A 63 29.31 -8.70 -12.55
CA TRP A 63 30.32 -8.46 -13.57
C TRP A 63 31.65 -9.17 -13.28
N ALA A 64 32.01 -9.31 -11.99
CA ALA A 64 33.25 -9.99 -11.59
C ALA A 64 33.24 -11.50 -11.93
N PHE A 65 32.07 -12.14 -11.91
CA PHE A 65 31.93 -13.56 -12.27
C PHE A 65 32.24 -13.79 -13.75
N ILE A 66 31.75 -12.90 -14.62
CA ILE A 66 31.99 -12.95 -16.07
C ILE A 66 33.49 -12.89 -16.36
N PHE A 67 34.19 -11.92 -15.77
CA PHE A 67 35.64 -11.78 -15.96
C PHE A 67 36.41 -12.98 -15.40
N SER A 68 36.04 -13.51 -14.23
CA SER A 68 36.66 -14.71 -13.67
C SER A 68 36.47 -15.93 -14.57
N PHE A 69 35.27 -16.10 -15.16
CA PHE A 69 34.98 -17.22 -16.06
C PHE A 69 35.82 -17.15 -17.34
N ILE A 70 35.92 -15.97 -17.95
CA ILE A 70 36.79 -15.73 -19.12
C ILE A 70 38.25 -16.02 -18.77
N ALA A 71 38.74 -15.56 -17.61
CA ALA A 71 40.10 -15.81 -17.18
C ALA A 71 40.40 -17.32 -17.05
N ILE A 72 39.49 -18.10 -16.45
CA ILE A 72 39.63 -19.56 -16.34
C ILE A 72 39.70 -20.21 -17.73
N MET A 73 38.86 -19.79 -18.68
CA MET A 73 38.90 -20.29 -20.06
C MET A 73 40.24 -20.00 -20.74
N VAL A 74 40.76 -18.78 -20.62
CA VAL A 74 42.07 -18.41 -21.17
C VAL A 74 43.19 -19.23 -20.52
N ILE A 75 43.17 -19.40 -19.20
CA ILE A 75 44.15 -20.23 -18.48
C ILE A 75 44.10 -21.68 -18.98
N TRP A 76 42.91 -22.24 -19.17
CA TRP A 76 42.74 -23.60 -19.69
C TRP A 76 43.32 -23.77 -21.11
N MET A 77 43.06 -22.81 -21.99
CA MET A 77 43.62 -22.80 -23.35
C MET A 77 45.15 -22.73 -23.30
N VAL A 78 45.72 -21.81 -22.50
CA VAL A 78 47.17 -21.65 -22.36
C VAL A 78 47.82 -22.92 -21.81
N LEU A 79 47.23 -23.53 -20.77
CA LEU A 79 47.75 -24.76 -20.17
C LEU A 79 47.78 -25.91 -21.20
N ASN A 80 46.72 -26.09 -21.98
CA ASN A 80 46.67 -27.14 -23.00
C ASN A 80 47.63 -26.87 -24.18
N ILE A 81 47.83 -25.60 -24.57
CA ILE A 81 48.83 -25.23 -25.59
C ILE A 81 50.25 -25.54 -25.12
N VAL A 82 50.57 -25.24 -23.86
CA VAL A 82 51.92 -25.47 -23.28
C VAL A 82 52.22 -26.96 -23.13
N LEU A 83 51.20 -27.79 -22.83
CA LEU A 83 51.38 -29.23 -22.62
C LEU A 83 51.59 -30.05 -23.90
N LYS A 84 51.34 -29.49 -25.10
CA LYS A 84 51.56 -30.09 -26.44
C LYS A 84 51.30 -31.61 -26.50
N ASP A 85 52.33 -32.43 -26.30
CA ASP A 85 52.29 -33.90 -26.43
C ASP A 85 51.53 -34.61 -25.29
N LYS A 86 51.25 -33.91 -24.18
CA LYS A 86 50.36 -34.38 -23.09
C LYS A 86 49.07 -33.55 -23.00
N ALA A 87 48.72 -32.78 -24.03
CA ALA A 87 47.51 -31.98 -24.01
C ALA A 87 46.28 -32.88 -23.89
N PHE A 88 45.48 -32.64 -22.86
CA PHE A 88 44.21 -33.34 -22.64
C PHE A 88 43.13 -32.83 -23.61
N ASP A 89 43.25 -31.57 -24.04
CA ASP A 89 42.36 -30.90 -24.99
C ASP A 89 43.19 -30.10 -26.02
N ALA A 90 43.77 -30.79 -27.00
CA ALA A 90 44.57 -30.17 -28.06
C ALA A 90 43.71 -29.29 -28.99
N TYR A 91 44.31 -28.27 -29.59
CA TYR A 91 43.64 -27.41 -30.57
C TYR A 91 43.00 -28.27 -31.67
N PRO A 92 41.68 -28.18 -31.93
CA PRO A 92 40.78 -27.03 -31.72
C PRO A 92 39.92 -26.99 -30.43
N PHE A 93 40.37 -27.61 -29.32
CA PHE A 93 39.70 -27.61 -27.99
C PHE A 93 38.28 -28.21 -28.00
N ILE A 94 38.17 -29.50 -28.33
CA ILE A 94 36.88 -30.18 -28.49
C ILE A 94 36.11 -30.28 -27.17
N LEU A 95 36.81 -30.47 -26.04
CA LEU A 95 36.16 -30.63 -24.73
C LEU A 95 35.64 -29.29 -24.22
N LEU A 96 36.44 -28.23 -24.34
CA LEU A 96 36.02 -26.88 -23.98
C LEU A 96 34.80 -26.44 -24.80
N ASN A 97 34.79 -26.74 -26.10
CA ASN A 97 33.65 -26.43 -26.96
C ASN A 97 32.38 -27.22 -26.59
N LEU A 98 32.53 -28.50 -26.23
CA LEU A 98 31.41 -29.34 -25.77
C LEU A 98 30.80 -28.78 -24.47
N VAL A 99 31.65 -28.43 -23.50
CA VAL A 99 31.21 -27.87 -22.21
C VAL A 99 30.51 -26.53 -22.40
N LEU A 100 31.07 -25.63 -23.20
CA LEU A 100 30.45 -24.33 -23.50
C LEU A 100 29.10 -24.48 -24.20
N SER A 101 28.99 -25.43 -25.15
CA SER A 101 27.72 -25.71 -25.83
C SER A 101 26.65 -26.21 -24.85
N CYS A 102 27.03 -27.06 -23.90
CA CYS A 102 26.14 -27.55 -22.85
C CYS A 102 25.69 -26.41 -21.91
N ILE A 103 26.61 -25.55 -21.46
CA ILE A 103 26.30 -24.39 -20.61
C ILE A 103 25.33 -23.45 -21.33
N ALA A 104 25.59 -23.15 -22.61
CA ALA A 104 24.73 -22.28 -23.41
C ALA A 104 23.32 -22.87 -23.59
N ALA A 105 23.20 -24.19 -23.79
CA ALA A 105 21.90 -24.86 -23.91
C ALA A 105 21.04 -24.74 -22.65
N VAL A 106 21.64 -24.79 -21.46
CA VAL A 106 20.94 -24.66 -20.17
C VAL A 106 20.69 -23.20 -19.79
N GLN A 107 21.37 -22.24 -20.44
CA GLN A 107 21.33 -20.83 -20.06
C GLN A 107 19.93 -20.21 -20.24
N ALA A 108 19.25 -20.47 -21.36
CA ALA A 108 17.94 -19.88 -21.63
C ALA A 108 16.84 -20.31 -20.64
N PRO A 109 16.67 -21.60 -20.31
CA PRO A 109 15.73 -22.03 -19.26
C PRO A 109 16.07 -21.48 -17.88
N LEU A 110 17.36 -21.40 -17.53
CA LEU A 110 17.80 -20.86 -16.24
C LEU A 110 17.46 -19.36 -16.14
N ILE A 111 17.74 -18.59 -17.20
CA ILE A 111 17.33 -17.18 -17.30
C ILE A 111 15.80 -17.08 -17.19
N MET A 112 15.05 -17.89 -17.94
CA MET A 112 13.58 -17.88 -17.91
C MET A 112 13.01 -18.21 -16.53
N MET A 113 13.59 -19.18 -15.81
CA MET A 113 13.22 -19.49 -14.43
C MET A 113 13.53 -18.33 -13.48
N SER A 114 14.70 -17.69 -13.64
CA SER A 114 15.07 -16.52 -12.83
C SER A 114 14.16 -15.32 -13.07
N GLN A 115 13.74 -15.12 -14.33
CA GLN A 115 12.79 -14.09 -14.74
C GLN A 115 11.40 -14.36 -14.18
N ASN A 116 10.87 -15.59 -14.33
CA ASN A 116 9.56 -15.97 -13.80
C ASN A 116 9.48 -15.80 -12.27
N ARG A 117 10.58 -16.08 -11.55
CA ARG A 117 10.68 -15.83 -10.11
C ARG A 117 10.65 -14.34 -9.77
N GLN A 118 11.30 -13.51 -10.57
CA GLN A 118 11.32 -12.06 -10.36
C GLN A 118 9.96 -11.44 -10.72
N GLU A 119 9.35 -11.85 -11.82
CA GLU A 119 8.03 -11.41 -12.27
C GLU A 119 6.93 -11.73 -11.24
N SER A 120 6.97 -12.91 -10.63
CA SER A 120 6.02 -13.25 -9.55
C SER A 120 6.13 -12.30 -8.37
N LYS A 121 7.36 -11.92 -7.96
CA LYS A 121 7.58 -10.95 -6.86
C LYS A 121 7.17 -9.54 -7.26
N ASP A 122 7.45 -9.15 -8.50
CA ASP A 122 7.10 -7.83 -9.01
C ASP A 122 5.58 -7.69 -9.16
N ARG A 123 4.88 -8.76 -9.55
CA ARG A 123 3.42 -8.81 -9.59
C ARG A 123 2.80 -8.67 -8.20
N GLU A 124 3.31 -9.40 -7.21
CA GLU A 124 2.83 -9.28 -5.83
C GLU A 124 3.02 -7.86 -5.29
N ARG A 125 4.18 -7.24 -5.56
CA ARG A 125 4.43 -5.83 -5.23
C ARG A 125 3.43 -4.89 -5.90
N ALA A 126 3.15 -5.09 -7.19
CA ALA A 126 2.19 -4.28 -7.92
C ALA A 126 0.75 -4.42 -7.36
N GLU A 127 0.34 -5.62 -6.99
CA GLU A 127 -0.96 -5.85 -6.35
C GLU A 127 -1.06 -5.16 -4.98
N ASN A 128 0.02 -5.19 -4.18
CA ASN A 128 0.08 -4.49 -2.90
C ASN A 128 0.06 -2.96 -3.08
N ASP A 129 0.86 -2.42 -4.01
CA ASP A 129 0.89 -0.99 -4.31
C ASP A 129 -0.50 -0.49 -4.77
N PHE A 130 -1.20 -1.29 -5.58
CA PHE A 130 -2.58 -1.00 -5.98
C PHE A 130 -3.53 -0.92 -4.77
N LYS A 131 -3.45 -1.88 -3.84
CA LYS A 131 -4.28 -1.88 -2.62
C LYS A 131 -3.98 -0.66 -1.74
N VAL A 132 -2.71 -0.29 -1.57
CA VAL A 132 -2.29 0.89 -0.80
C VAL A 132 -2.80 2.18 -1.44
N ASN A 133 -2.73 2.28 -2.77
CA ASN A 133 -3.25 3.44 -3.50
C ASN A 133 -4.77 3.58 -3.32
N LEU A 134 -5.53 2.48 -3.51
CA LEU A 134 -6.97 2.48 -3.30
C LEU A 134 -7.35 2.86 -1.86
N LYS A 135 -6.61 2.35 -0.87
CA LYS A 135 -6.79 2.73 0.55
C LYS A 135 -6.56 4.23 0.75
N SER A 136 -5.51 4.78 0.14
CA SER A 136 -5.19 6.21 0.24
C SER A 136 -6.28 7.08 -0.38
N GLU A 137 -6.81 6.70 -1.55
CA GLU A 137 -7.94 7.38 -2.19
C GLU A 137 -9.17 7.43 -1.27
N LEU A 138 -9.51 6.32 -0.63
CA LEU A 138 -10.66 6.24 0.29
C LEU A 138 -10.47 7.10 1.53
N ILE A 139 -9.27 7.14 2.10
CA ILE A 139 -8.94 7.99 3.25
C ILE A 139 -9.05 9.47 2.86
N ILE A 140 -8.58 9.86 1.67
CA ILE A 140 -8.66 11.25 1.19
C ILE A 140 -10.12 11.69 0.99
N ASP A 141 -10.96 10.80 0.44
CA ASP A 141 -12.40 11.06 0.27
C ASP A 141 -13.12 11.20 1.63
N ASP A 142 -12.78 10.38 2.62
CA ASP A 142 -13.31 10.53 3.98
C ASP A 142 -12.83 11.82 4.66
N LEU A 143 -11.55 12.15 4.49
CA LEU A 143 -10.97 13.37 5.03
C LEU A 143 -11.63 14.63 4.43
N HIS A 144 -11.92 14.62 3.13
CA HIS A 144 -12.67 15.71 2.47
C HIS A 144 -14.06 15.86 3.08
N ARG A 145 -14.81 14.76 3.26
CA ARG A 145 -16.13 14.81 3.90
C ARG A 145 -16.07 15.39 5.31
N LYS A 146 -15.10 14.97 6.12
CA LYS A 146 -14.90 15.52 7.48
C LYS A 146 -14.52 17.00 7.44
N MET A 147 -13.67 17.40 6.50
CA MET A 147 -13.29 18.80 6.30
C MET A 147 -14.51 19.67 5.96
N ASP A 148 -15.40 19.21 5.07
CA ASP A 148 -16.63 19.91 4.72
C ASP A 148 -17.54 20.10 5.94
N LEU A 149 -17.68 19.07 6.78
CA LEU A 149 -18.45 19.15 8.02
C LEU A 149 -17.85 20.17 9.01
N VAL A 150 -16.52 20.21 9.13
CA VAL A 150 -15.83 21.20 9.97
C VAL A 150 -16.04 22.62 9.44
N LEU A 151 -15.93 22.82 8.13
CA LEU A 151 -16.17 24.12 7.48
C LEU A 151 -17.62 24.59 7.66
N GLU A 152 -18.59 23.69 7.55
CA GLU A 152 -20.00 24.03 7.84
C GLU A 152 -20.20 24.44 9.29
N ASN A 153 -19.60 23.73 10.24
CA ASN A 153 -19.68 24.07 11.65
C ASN A 153 -19.01 25.41 11.96
N GLN A 154 -17.85 25.70 11.37
CA GLN A 154 -17.20 27.01 11.47
C GLN A 154 -18.10 28.13 10.92
N LYS A 155 -18.74 27.94 9.76
CA LYS A 155 -19.70 28.92 9.21
C LYS A 155 -20.87 29.16 10.16
N LYS A 156 -21.41 28.12 10.80
CA LYS A 156 -22.51 28.25 11.79
C LYS A 156 -22.05 29.02 13.02
N ILE A 157 -20.84 28.75 13.52
CA ILE A 157 -20.27 29.46 14.67
C ILE A 157 -20.04 30.94 14.34
N ASN A 158 -19.42 31.26 13.20
CA ASN A 158 -19.18 32.64 12.77
C ASN A 158 -20.49 33.42 12.63
N ARG A 159 -21.53 32.83 12.02
CA ARG A 159 -22.85 33.48 11.97
C ARG A 159 -23.44 33.76 13.35
N ARG A 160 -23.26 32.86 14.33
CA ARG A 160 -23.73 33.10 15.69
C ARG A 160 -22.95 34.23 16.35
N LEU A 161 -21.64 34.33 16.12
CA LEU A 161 -20.81 35.44 16.58
C LEU A 161 -21.29 36.76 15.97
N ASP A 162 -21.51 36.83 14.65
CA ASP A 162 -22.01 38.04 13.97
C ASP A 162 -23.37 38.49 14.52
N LEU A 163 -24.26 37.55 14.86
CA LEU A 163 -25.56 37.86 15.44
C LEU A 163 -25.44 38.39 16.87
N LEU A 164 -24.50 37.86 17.66
CA LEU A 164 -24.24 38.33 19.02
C LEU A 164 -23.61 39.74 18.99
N GLU A 165 -22.66 39.99 18.10
CA GLU A 165 -22.08 41.33 17.91
C GLU A 165 -23.12 42.36 17.47
N GLN A 166 -24.05 41.97 16.58
CA GLN A 166 -25.16 42.83 16.20
C GLN A 166 -26.09 43.10 17.38
N ALA A 167 -26.46 42.07 18.15
CA ALA A 167 -27.34 42.20 19.32
C ALA A 167 -26.70 43.05 20.45
N GLU A 168 -25.39 43.01 20.59
CA GLU A 168 -24.62 43.85 21.51
C GLU A 168 -24.60 45.33 21.05
N ASN A 169 -24.57 45.57 19.73
CA ASN A 169 -24.67 46.92 19.15
C ASN A 169 -26.09 47.52 19.11
N ILE A 170 -27.14 46.77 19.50
CA ILE A 170 -28.49 47.33 19.64
C ILE A 170 -28.57 48.14 20.94
N SER A 171 -28.58 49.47 20.78
CA SER A 171 -28.63 50.47 21.86
C SER A 171 -29.74 50.20 22.90
N PRO A 172 -29.50 50.43 24.21
CA PRO A 172 -30.37 50.05 25.33
C PRO A 172 -31.83 50.54 25.27
N GLU A 173 -32.17 51.52 24.42
CA GLU A 173 -33.55 51.99 24.25
C GLU A 173 -34.52 50.94 23.70
N GLN A 174 -34.06 50.01 22.86
CA GLN A 174 -34.93 49.00 22.24
C GLN A 174 -35.37 47.90 23.23
N LYS A 175 -34.54 47.60 24.25
CA LYS A 175 -34.85 46.59 25.28
C LYS A 175 -36.06 46.99 26.15
N ASN A 176 -36.26 48.27 26.42
CA ASN A 176 -37.36 48.74 27.27
C ASN A 176 -38.74 48.66 26.60
N ASN A 177 -38.82 48.75 25.28
CA ASN A 177 -40.10 48.68 24.56
C ASN A 177 -40.62 47.24 24.38
N ILE A 178 -39.76 46.23 24.43
CA ILE A 178 -40.17 44.83 24.30
C ILE A 178 -40.74 44.31 25.65
N VAL A 179 -40.17 44.76 26.76
CA VAL A 179 -40.61 44.38 28.12
C VAL A 179 -41.97 44.99 28.48
N SER A 180 -42.29 46.20 27.99
CA SER A 180 -43.59 46.84 28.23
C SER A 180 -44.75 46.19 27.44
N SER A 181 -44.49 45.70 26.23
CA SER A 181 -45.49 45.03 25.38
C SER A 181 -45.86 43.62 25.86
N SER A 182 -44.93 42.89 26.49
CA SER A 182 -45.18 41.51 26.94
C SER A 182 -46.02 41.41 28.23
N LYS A 183 -46.26 42.52 28.94
CA LYS A 183 -47.03 42.53 30.21
C LYS A 183 -48.54 42.68 30.04
N LYS A 184 -49.06 42.80 28.80
CA LYS A 184 -50.48 43.13 28.51
C LYS A 184 -51.37 41.94 28.10
N THR A 185 -50.84 40.72 28.00
CA THR A 185 -51.59 39.55 27.51
C THR A 185 -51.43 38.33 28.42
N LEU A 186 -52.13 38.30 29.54
CA LEU A 186 -52.49 37.05 30.23
C LEU A 186 -53.93 37.22 30.77
N PRO A 187 -54.90 36.35 30.43
CA PRO A 187 -56.27 36.43 30.94
C PRO A 187 -56.30 36.11 32.44
N GLN A 188 -57.01 36.94 33.21
CA GLN A 188 -57.35 36.68 34.60
C GLN A 188 -58.57 35.73 34.59
N ASP A 189 -58.37 34.44 34.83
CA ASP A 189 -59.48 33.47 34.91
C ASP A 189 -59.97 33.33 36.37
N SER A 190 -61.31 33.30 36.48
CA SER A 190 -62.19 32.88 37.59
C SER A 190 -61.82 33.21 39.05
N ASP A 191 -62.64 34.05 39.71
CA ASP A 191 -63.40 33.65 40.92
C ASP A 191 -64.21 34.84 41.51
N SER A 192 -65.55 34.74 41.50
CA SER A 192 -66.41 34.93 42.69
C SER A 192 -67.91 35.11 42.34
N LEU A 193 -68.68 34.08 42.71
CA LEU A 193 -70.08 34.06 43.16
C LEU A 193 -70.82 35.41 43.30
N THR A 194 -71.93 35.60 42.59
CA THR A 194 -73.34 35.72 43.06
C THR A 194 -74.26 36.14 41.91
#